data_AF-A0A349SVY0-F1
#
_entry.id   AF-A0A349SVY0-F1
#
_cell.length_a   1.000
_cell.length_b   1.000
_cell.length_c   1.000
_cell.angle_alpha   90.00
_cell.angle_beta   90.00
_cell.angle_gamma   90.00
#
_symmetry.space_group_name_H-M   'P 1'
#
loop_
_entity.id
_entity.type
_entity.pdbx_description
1 polymer ?
#
loop_
_entity_poly.entity_id
_entity_poly.type
_entity_poly.pdbx_seq_one_letter_code
_entity_poly.pdbx_strand_id
1 'polypeptide(L)'
;MYPIILCSILALAIIVERLWALRVNKISPRNLIAQVWGWVKNGKMDGKKVKELRDSSPLGRVLATGLINAKHGRDIMKEAIVDTA
;
A
#
# COMPACT_ATOMS: atom_id res chain seq x y z
N MET A 1 -32.07 7.10 29.56
CA MET A 1 -30.73 7.73 29.43
C MET A 1 -29.61 6.74 29.05
N TYR A 2 -29.82 5.44 29.21
CA TYR A 2 -28.87 4.38 28.81
C TYR A 2 -28.52 4.27 27.30
N PRO A 3 -29.42 4.53 26.32
CA PRO A 3 -29.10 4.27 24.91
C PRO A 3 -28.10 5.27 24.32
N ILE A 4 -28.07 6.52 24.82
CA ILE A 4 -27.16 7.56 24.31
C ILE A 4 -25.71 7.24 24.71
N ILE A 5 -25.51 6.72 25.92
CA ILE A 5 -24.19 6.33 26.42
C ILE A 5 -23.65 5.15 25.61
N LEU A 6 -24.48 4.14 25.32
CA LEU A 6 -24.10 3.02 24.47
C LEU A 6 -23.71 3.48 23.05
N CYS A 7 -24.48 4.41 22.49
CA CYS A 7 -24.23 4.97 21.16
C CYS A 7 -22.92 5.77 21.10
N SER A 8 -22.59 6.53 22.15
CA SER A 8 -21.33 7.27 22.26
C SER A 8 -20.12 6.34 22.33
N ILE A 9 -20.21 5.25 23.09
CA ILE A 9 -19.12 4.25 23.20
C ILE A 9 -18.91 3.55 21.85
N LEU A 10 -19.99 3.19 21.14
CA LEU A 10 -19.91 2.61 19.80
C LEU A 10 -19.29 3.58 18.79
N ALA A 11 -19.69 4.86 18.81
CA ALA A 11 -19.09 5.88 17.95
C ALA A 11 -17.58 6.03 18.23
N LEU A 12 -17.17 6.03 19.50
CA LEU A 12 -15.77 6.14 19.88
C LEU A 12 -14.96 4.91 19.47
N ALA A 13 -15.52 3.71 19.63
CA ALA A 13 -14.91 2.46 19.16
C ALA A 13 -14.70 2.47 17.65
N ILE A 14 -15.70 2.91 16.88
CA ILE A 14 -15.60 3.06 15.42
C ILE A 14 -14.54 4.10 15.06
N ILE A 15 -14.47 5.24 15.74
CA ILE A 15 -13.44 6.26 15.50
C ILE A 15 -12.05 5.70 15.76
N VAL A 16 -11.85 4.96 16.85
CA VAL A 16 -10.55 4.33 17.17
C VAL A 16 -10.18 3.24 16.16
N GLU A 17 -11.12 2.39 15.75
CA GLU A 17 -10.92 1.43 14.67
C GLU A 17 -10.58 2.13 13.35
N ARG A 18 -11.31 3.18 12.98
CA ARG A 18 -11.05 3.99 11.78
C ARG A 18 -9.69 4.65 11.86
N LEU A 19 -9.26 5.15 13.02
CA LEU A 19 -7.93 5.73 13.24
C LEU A 19 -6.82 4.68 13.18
N TRP A 20 -7.10 3.44 13.60
CA TRP A 20 -6.20 2.30 13.41
C TRP A 20 -6.13 1.85 11.95
N ALA A 21 -7.25 1.87 11.22
CA ALA A 21 -7.32 1.56 9.78
C ALA A 21 -6.72 2.67 8.91
N LEU A 22 -6.88 3.94 9.29
CA LEU A 22 -6.21 5.10 8.69
C LEU A 22 -4.75 5.22 9.12
N ARG A 23 -4.25 4.36 10.01
CA ARG A 23 -2.86 4.37 10.42
C ARG A 23 -2.01 3.97 9.20
N VAL A 24 -1.60 5.01 8.49
CA VAL A 24 -0.77 5.06 7.27
C VAL A 24 0.43 4.12 7.35
N ASN A 25 0.84 3.71 8.55
CA ASN A 25 1.86 2.70 8.77
C ASN A 25 1.61 1.34 8.09
N LYS A 26 0.34 0.97 7.79
CA LYS A 26 0.01 -0.25 7.02
C LYS A 26 -0.18 0.00 5.51
N ILE A 27 -0.53 1.24 5.13
CA ILE A 27 -0.86 1.64 3.74
C ILE A 27 0.33 2.29 3.00
N SER A 28 1.21 3.00 3.71
CA SER A 28 2.41 3.64 3.19
C SER A 28 3.54 3.56 4.23
N PRO A 29 4.19 2.39 4.39
CA PRO A 29 5.40 2.30 5.18
C PRO A 29 6.44 3.26 4.57
N ARG A 30 6.81 4.32 5.30
CA ARG A 30 7.75 5.37 4.85
C ARG A 30 9.09 4.81 4.33
N ASN A 31 9.44 3.58 4.73
CA ASN A 31 10.67 2.91 4.35
C ASN A 31 10.55 1.98 3.13
N LEU A 32 9.35 1.75 2.59
CA LEU A 32 9.15 0.81 1.47
C LEU A 32 9.68 1.43 0.17
N ILE A 33 9.39 2.72 -0.07
CA ILE A 33 9.84 3.45 -1.26
C ILE A 33 11.37 3.53 -1.31
N ALA A 34 12.01 3.83 -0.18
CA ALA A 34 13.47 3.91 -0.08
C ALA A 34 14.15 2.56 -0.34
N GLN A 35 13.58 1.46 0.17
CA GLN A 35 14.09 0.11 -0.07
C GLN A 35 13.93 -0.32 -1.53
N VAL A 36 12.77 -0.05 -2.14
CA VAL A 36 12.53 -0.34 -3.56
C VAL A 36 13.47 0.45 -4.45
N TRP A 37 13.68 1.74 -4.18
CA TRP A 37 14.62 2.58 -4.93
C TRP A 37 16.06 2.02 -4.87
N GLY A 38 16.48 1.54 -3.69
CA GLY A 38 17.76 0.85 -3.51
C GLY A 38 17.86 -0.44 -4.33
N TRP A 39 16.78 -1.20 -4.48
CA TRP A 39 16.76 -2.43 -5.28
C TRP A 39 16.72 -2.18 -6.78
N VAL A 40 15.95 -1.17 -7.23
CA VAL A 40 15.90 -0.72 -8.62
C VAL A 40 17.28 -0.22 -9.07
N LYS A 41 17.92 0.65 -8.27
CA LYS A 41 19.24 1.22 -8.59
C LYS A 41 20.33 0.16 -8.65
N ASN A 42 20.25 -0.88 -7.81
CA ASN A 42 21.22 -1.98 -7.80
C ASN A 42 20.91 -3.08 -8.84
N GLY A 43 19.84 -2.95 -9.65
CA GLY A 43 19.44 -3.99 -10.60
C GLY A 43 19.02 -5.32 -9.95
N LYS A 44 18.79 -5.35 -8.63
CA LYS A 44 18.46 -6.55 -7.84
C LYS A 44 16.96 -6.78 -7.72
N MET A 45 16.21 -6.49 -8.79
CA MET A 45 14.80 -6.82 -8.89
C MET A 45 14.64 -8.28 -9.29
N ASP A 46 14.72 -9.16 -8.29
CA ASP A 46 14.42 -10.57 -8.44
C ASP A 46 12.91 -10.81 -8.30
N GLY A 47 12.33 -11.72 -9.09
CA GLY A 47 10.88 -11.96 -9.10
C GLY A 47 10.29 -12.31 -7.72
N LYS A 48 11.12 -12.88 -6.83
CA LYS A 48 10.77 -13.11 -5.42
C LYS A 48 10.56 -11.80 -4.64
N LYS A 49 11.40 -10.78 -4.85
CA LYS A 49 11.29 -9.49 -4.15
C LYS A 49 10.09 -8.67 -4.60
N VAL A 50 9.73 -8.77 -5.88
CA VAL A 50 8.53 -8.13 -6.41
C VAL A 50 7.26 -8.74 -5.81
N LYS A 51 7.26 -10.06 -5.60
CA LYS A 51 6.16 -10.76 -4.91
C LYS A 51 6.05 -10.36 -3.44
N GLU A 52 7.18 -10.30 -2.73
CA GLU A 52 7.22 -9.84 -1.34
C GLU A 52 6.77 -8.37 -1.19
N LEU A 53 7.15 -7.51 -2.14
CA LEU A 53 6.69 -6.12 -2.20
C LEU A 53 5.16 -6.03 -2.39
N ARG A 54 4.61 -6.86 -3.26
CA ARG A 54 3.16 -6.92 -3.54
C ARG A 54 2.34 -7.38 -2.33
N ASP A 55 2.89 -8.28 -1.52
CA ASP A 55 2.22 -8.85 -0.35
C ASP A 55 2.42 -7.99 0.92
N SER A 56 3.42 -7.11 0.92
CA SER A 56 3.73 -6.24 2.07
C SER A 56 2.73 -5.11 2.32
N SER A 57 2.14 -4.53 1.27
CA SER A 57 1.32 -3.31 1.39
C SER A 57 0.50 -3.03 0.11
N PRO A 58 -0.67 -2.38 0.22
CA PRO A 58 -1.43 -1.88 -0.94
C PRO A 58 -0.57 -1.00 -1.87
N LEU A 59 0.30 -0.17 -1.30
CA LEU A 59 1.19 0.69 -2.07
C LEU A 59 2.34 -0.09 -2.73
N GLY A 60 2.80 -1.17 -2.09
CA GLY A 60 3.74 -2.13 -2.66
C GLY A 60 3.16 -2.90 -3.85
N ARG A 61 1.85 -3.18 -3.84
CA ARG A 61 1.14 -3.79 -4.96
C ARG A 61 1.13 -2.90 -6.20
N VAL A 62 0.79 -1.62 -6.05
CA VAL A 62 0.81 -0.63 -7.14
C VAL A 62 2.24 -0.40 -7.66
N LEU A 63 3.23 -0.33 -6.76
CA LEU A 63 4.63 -0.22 -7.14
C LEU A 63 5.10 -1.45 -7.93
N ALA A 64 4.76 -2.66 -7.48
CA ALA A 64 5.14 -3.91 -8.15
C ALA A 64 4.55 -4.00 -9.57
N THR A 65 3.27 -3.64 -9.75
CA THR A 65 2.64 -3.63 -11.09
C THR A 65 3.24 -2.58 -12.00
N GLY A 66 3.57 -1.38 -11.47
CA GLY A 66 4.32 -0.36 -12.20
C GLY A 66 5.73 -0.83 -12.59
N LEU A 67 6.47 -1.47 -11.68
CA LEU A 67 7.85 -1.94 -11.91
C LEU A 67 7.93 -3.08 -12.95
N ILE A 68 6.97 -4.01 -12.93
CA ILE A 68 6.90 -5.10 -13.92
C ILE A 68 6.60 -4.55 -15.31
N ASN A 69 5.70 -3.57 -15.40
CA ASN A 69 5.28 -2.97 -16.66
C ASN A 69 6.19 -1.82 -17.14
N ALA A 70 7.10 -1.32 -16.29
CA ALA A 70 8.07 -0.29 -16.67
C ALA A 70 8.97 -0.70 -17.85
N LYS A 71 9.20 -2.00 -18.05
CA LYS A 71 9.95 -2.52 -19.21
C LYS A 71 9.18 -2.46 -20.53
N HIS A 72 7.86 -2.33 -20.48
CA HIS A 72 6.99 -2.37 -21.67
C HIS A 72 6.66 -0.96 -22.21
N GLY A 73 7.19 0.10 -21.60
CA GLY A 73 6.96 1.48 -22.03
C GLY A 73 6.00 2.24 -21.10
N ARG A 74 6.06 3.57 -21.20
CA ARG A 74 5.42 4.47 -20.23
C ARG A 74 3.89 4.41 -20.24
N ASP A 75 3.29 4.16 -21.40
CA ASP A 75 1.82 4.04 -21.54
C ASP A 75 1.30 2.78 -20.86
N ILE A 76 1.92 1.63 -21.12
CA ILE A 76 1.56 0.34 -20.51
C ILE A 76 1.77 0.38 -18.98
N MET A 77 2.83 1.06 -18.52
CA MET A 77 3.05 1.28 -17.09
C MET A 77 1.92 2.09 -16.45
N LYS A 78 1.46 3.16 -17.11
CA LYS A 78 0.36 3.98 -16.58
C LYS A 78 -0.94 3.20 -16.53
N GLU A 79 -1.26 2.47 -17.59
CA GLU A 79 -2.47 1.68 -17.70
C GLU A 79 -2.51 0.59 -16.62
N ALA A 80 -1.41 -0.13 -16.41
CA ALA A 80 -1.31 -1.15 -15.37
C ALA A 80 -1.42 -0.60 -13.93
N ILE A 81 -0.93 0.62 -13.69
CA ILE A 81 -1.07 1.29 -12.38
C ILE A 81 -2.54 1.66 -12.13
N VAL A 82 -3.25 2.13 -13.16
CA VAL A 82 -4.68 2.48 -13.06
C VAL A 82 -5.54 1.25 -12.85
N ASP A 83 -5.25 0.14 -13.53
CA ASP A 83 -5.98 -1.13 -13.39
C ASP A 83 -5.82 -1.78 -11.99
N THR A 84 -4.74 -1.43 -11.28
CA THR A 84 -4.46 -1.96 -9.93
C THR A 84 -5.09 -1.13 -8.79
N ALA A 85 -5.52 0.11 -9.06
CA ALA A 85 -6.02 1.07 -8.07
C ALA A 85 -7.52 0.88 -7.78
#